data_AF-A0A3D4JCT9-F1
#
_entry.id   AF-A0A3D4JCT9-F1
#
_cell.length_a   1.000
_cell.length_b   1.000
_cell.length_c   1.000
_cell.angle_alpha   90.00
_cell.angle_beta   90.00
_cell.angle_gamma   90.00
#
_symmetry.space_group_name_H-M   'P 1'
#
loop_
_entity.id
_entity.type
_entity.pdbx_description
1 polymer ?
#
loop_
_entity_poly.entity_id
_entity_poly.type
_entity_poly.pdbx_seq_one_letter_code
_entity_poly.pdbx_strand_id
1 'polypeptide(L)' 'MRINGRNMLACKTLIRDVGANITVEPIMGLKVAKDLIVDMNPFFDNYKKM' A
#
# COMPACT_ATOMS: atom_id res chain seq x y z
N MET A 1 1.38 0.01 -0.45
CA MET A 1 0.47 1.14 -0.75
C MET A 1 -0.01 1.01 -2.19
N ARG A 2 -1.01 1.80 -2.59
CA ARG A 2 -1.48 1.85 -3.97
C ARG A 2 -0.88 3.06 -4.67
N ILE A 3 -0.44 2.86 -5.90
CA ILE A 3 0.07 3.90 -6.80
C ILE A 3 -0.74 3.77 -8.08
N ASN A 4 -1.48 4.82 -8.44
CA ASN A 4 -2.43 4.83 -9.57
C ASN A 4 -3.38 3.62 -9.57
N GLY A 5 -3.94 3.32 -8.39
CA GLY A 5 -4.91 2.23 -8.20
C GLY A 5 -4.34 0.81 -8.18
N ARG A 6 -3.00 0.64 -8.28
CA ARG A 6 -2.33 -0.68 -8.25
C ARG A 6 -1.47 -0.83 -7.00
N ASN A 7 -1.48 -2.01 -6.39
CA ASN A 7 -0.60 -2.31 -5.25
C ASN A 7 0.86 -2.40 -5.71
N MET A 8 1.72 -1.56 -5.15
CA MET A 8 3.14 -1.45 -5.51
C MET A 8 4.03 -1.20 -4.28
N LEU A 9 5.33 -1.49 -4.43
CA LEU A 9 6.37 -1.12 -3.47
C LEU A 9 6.95 0.24 -3.86
N ALA A 10 6.57 1.30 -3.14
CA ALA A 10 6.95 2.67 -3.48
C ALA A 10 8.46 2.88 -3.63
N CYS A 11 9.29 2.21 -2.82
CA CYS A 11 10.74 2.30 -2.89
C CYS A 11 11.36 1.64 -4.14
N LYS A 12 10.59 0.84 -4.88
CA LYS A 12 11.01 0.19 -6.13
C LYS A 12 10.29 0.75 -7.36
N THR A 13 9.27 1.58 -7.17
CA THR A 13 8.51 2.19 -8.26
C THR A 13 9.18 3.50 -8.66
N LEU A 14 9.64 3.60 -9.92
CA LEU A 14 10.23 4.82 -10.45
C LEU A 14 9.14 5.75 -10.98
N ILE A 15 9.31 7.07 -10.76
CA ILE A 15 8.36 8.10 -11.23
C ILE A 15 8.11 8.02 -12.73
N ARG A 16 9.16 7.77 -13.53
CA ARG A 16 9.07 7.66 -14.99
C ARG A 16 8.12 6.53 -15.46
N ASP A 17 7.86 5.54 -14.62
CA ASP A 17 7.05 4.36 -14.95
C ASP A 17 5.56 4.57 -14.61
N VAL A 18 5.20 5.64 -13.89
CA VAL A 18 3.83 5.88 -13.39
C VAL A 18 3.21 7.19 -13.90
N GLY A 19 3.94 8.00 -14.66
CA GLY A 19 3.44 9.19 -15.34
C GLY A 19 3.49 10.47 -14.51
N ALA A 20 2.95 11.56 -15.06
CA ALA A 20 3.07 12.91 -14.49
C ALA A 20 2.08 13.18 -13.34
N ASN A 21 0.87 12.62 -13.40
CA ASN A 21 -0.13 12.72 -12.33
C ASN A 21 -0.14 11.41 -11.55
N ILE A 22 0.28 11.46 -10.29
CA ILE A 22 0.44 10.27 -9.45
C ILE A 22 -0.52 10.38 -8.27
N THR A 23 -1.41 9.40 -8.15
CA THR A 23 -2.26 9.23 -6.96
C THR A 23 -1.68 8.15 -6.08
N VAL A 24 -1.45 8.47 -4.80
CA VAL A 24 -0.94 7.52 -3.80
C VAL A 24 -1.99 7.31 -2.73
N GLU A 25 -2.33 6.04 -2.47
CA GLU A 25 -3.38 5.67 -1.52
C GLU A 25 -2.86 4.56 -0.57
N PRO A 26 -3.44 4.42 0.64
CA PRO A 26 -3.11 3.31 1.53
C PRO A 26 -3.45 1.93 0.92
N ILE A 27 -2.99 0.86 1.57
CA ILE A 27 -3.28 -0.51 1.12
C ILE A 27 -4.78 -0.78 1.27
N MET A 28 -5.43 -1.18 0.18
CA MET A 28 -6.85 -1.53 0.19
C MET A 28 -7.10 -2.79 1.02
N GLY A 29 -8.19 -2.78 1.79
CA GLY A 29 -8.59 -3.89 2.65
C GLY A 29 -7.96 -3.89 4.04
N LEU A 30 -7.06 -2.93 4.33
CA LEU A 30 -6.52 -2.70 5.66
C LEU A 30 -7.02 -1.38 6.23
N LYS A 31 -7.21 -1.33 7.56
CA LYS A 31 -7.67 -0.12 8.25
C LYS A 31 -6.56 0.92 8.24
N VAL A 32 -6.87 2.15 7.84
CA VAL A 32 -5.92 3.27 7.89
C VAL A 32 -5.78 3.75 9.33
N ALA A 33 -4.53 3.81 9.82
CA ALA A 33 -4.22 4.40 11.12
C ALA A 33 -3.97 5.91 10.98
N LYS A 34 -3.12 6.32 10.03
CA LYS A 34 -2.83 7.73 9.70
C LYS A 34 -2.15 7.82 8.34
N ASP A 35 -2.57 8.74 7.48
CA ASP A 35 -1.99 8.96 6.14
C ASP A 35 -1.92 7.65 5.33
N LEU A 36 -0.71 7.18 5.01
CA LEU A 36 -0.48 5.92 4.28
C LEU A 36 -0.19 4.72 5.20
N ILE A 37 -0.20 4.93 6.52
CA ILE A 37 0.04 3.90 7.53
C ILE A 37 -1.25 3.13 7.77
N VAL A 38 -1.18 1.81 7.65
CA VAL A 38 -2.29 0.88 7.86
C VAL A 38 -2.02 -0.06 9.03
N ASP A 39 -3.07 -0.55 9.66
CA ASP A 39 -3.00 -1.59 10.67
C ASP A 39 -2.75 -2.96 10.02
N MET A 40 -1.54 -3.49 10.23
CA MET A 40 -1.08 -4.77 9.67
C MET A 40 -1.36 -5.96 10.59
N ASN A 41 -1.86 -5.76 11.82
CA ASN A 41 -2.07 -6.85 12.78
C ASN A 41 -2.94 -7.98 12.22
N PRO A 42 -4.09 -7.72 11.56
CA PRO A 42 -4.93 -8.79 11.01
C PRO A 42 -4.23 -9.67 9.98
N PHE A 43 -3.34 -9.09 9.17
CA PHE A 43 -2.55 -9.83 8.18
C PHE A 43 -1.56 -10.77 8.88
N PHE A 44 -0.78 -10.25 9.84
CA PHE A 44 0.21 -11.06 10.55
C PHE A 44 -0.41 -12.13 11.44
N ASP A 45 -1.56 -11.86 12.05
CA ASP A 45 -2.25 -12.84 12.88
C ASP A 45 -2.81 -14.01 12.06
N ASN A 46 -3.19 -13.78 10.80
CA ASN A 46 -3.53 -14.87 9.89
C ASN A 46 -2.29 -15.63 9.41
N TYR A 47 -1.19 -14.93 9.13
CA TYR A 47 0.07 -15.57 8.73
C TYR A 47 0.62 -16.51 9.83
N LYS A 48 0.55 -16.13 11.11
CA LYS A 48 0.99 -16.98 12.24
C LYS A 48 0.14 -18.24 12.44
N LYS A 49 -1.08 -18.28 11.90
CA LYS A 49 -1.99 -19.43 12.00
C LYS A 49 -1.75 -20.48 10.91
N MET A 50 -0.93 -20.15 9.91
CA MET A 50 -0.43 -21.11 8.91
C MET A 50 0.79 -21.84 9.47
#